data_AF-A0A257TL12-F1
#
_entry.id   AF-A0A257TL12-F1
#
_cell.length_a   1.000
_cell.length_b   1.000
_cell.length_c   1.000
_cell.angle_alpha   90.00
_cell.angle_beta   90.00
_cell.angle_gamma   90.00
#
_symmetry.space_group_name_H-M   'P 1'
#
loop_
_entity.id
_entity.type
_entity.pdbx_description
1 polymer ?
#
loop_
_entity_poly.entity_id
_entity_poly.type
_entity_poly.pdbx_seq_one_letter_code
_entity_poly.pdbx_strand_id
1 'polypeptide(L)'
;MKTATVMFLLSFAVVSGFAQDVRVPAYFTIDSTLSDSLSGIVKSVGLDSTFNVGADGSEKISLAVVDLAGGRAVLGGVNYGNFLYPASVYKMYVAMEV
;
A
#
# COMPACT_ATOMS: atom_id res chain seq x y z
N MET A 1 3.56 -40.37 13.53
CA MET A 1 3.64 -39.65 12.23
C MET A 1 2.36 -38.90 11.90
N LYS A 2 1.18 -39.53 11.91
CA LYS A 2 -0.10 -38.85 11.55
C LYS A 2 -0.45 -37.64 12.43
N THR A 3 -0.20 -37.71 13.74
CA THR A 3 -0.47 -36.61 14.69
C THR A 3 0.43 -35.38 14.48
N ALA A 4 1.72 -35.60 14.21
CA ALA A 4 2.66 -34.52 13.93
C ALA A 4 2.32 -33.79 12.61
N THR A 5 1.89 -34.52 11.58
CA THR A 5 1.43 -33.94 10.31
C THR A 5 0.16 -33.09 10.50
N VAL A 6 -0.78 -33.55 11.32
CA VAL A 6 -2.00 -32.79 11.64
C VAL A 6 -1.67 -31.52 12.45
N MET A 7 -0.76 -31.61 13.42
CA MET A 7 -0.31 -30.45 14.18
C MET A 7 0.40 -29.42 13.29
N PHE A 8 1.25 -29.88 12.36
CA PHE A 8 1.94 -29.04 11.39
C PHE A 8 0.97 -28.32 10.44
N LEU A 9 -0.05 -29.03 9.94
CA LEU A 9 -1.12 -28.45 9.12
C LEU A 9 -1.96 -27.43 9.90
N LEU A 10 -2.28 -27.70 11.17
CA LEU A 10 -2.99 -26.75 12.02
C LEU A 10 -2.15 -25.49 12.28
N SER A 11 -0.84 -25.63 12.52
CA SER A 11 0.04 -24.48 12.72
C SER A 11 0.17 -23.63 11.45
N PHE A 12 0.13 -24.24 10.25
CA PHE A 12 0.20 -23.49 8.99
C PHE A 12 -1.07 -22.66 8.73
N ALA A 13 -2.24 -23.18 9.12
CA ALA A 13 -3.52 -22.50 8.96
C ALA A 13 -3.69 -21.26 9.88
N VAL A 14 -3.03 -21.24 11.05
CA VAL A 14 -3.10 -20.11 11.98
C VAL A 14 -2.22 -18.93 11.52
N VAL A 15 -1.13 -19.20 10.80
CA VAL A 15 -0.19 -18.14 10.35
C VAL A 15 -0.76 -17.32 9.19
N SER A 16 -1.65 -17.89 8.36
CA SER A 16 -2.28 -17.19 7.24
C SER A 16 -3.23 -16.07 7.66
N GLY A 17 -3.69 -16.05 8.92
CA GLY A 17 -4.62 -15.04 9.45
C GLY A 17 -3.98 -13.69 9.80
N PHE A 18 -2.64 -13.58 9.78
CA PHE A 18 -1.91 -12.37 10.18
C PHE A 18 -1.44 -11.50 9.00
N ALA A 19 -1.96 -11.72 7.79
CA ALA A 19 -1.68 -10.80 6.68
C ALA A 19 -2.26 -9.42 7.02
N GLN A 20 -1.38 -8.41 7.10
CA GLN A 20 -1.81 -7.03 7.37
C GLN A 20 -2.57 -6.49 6.15
N ASP A 21 -3.88 -6.35 6.29
CA ASP A 21 -4.76 -5.75 5.29
C ASP A 21 -4.66 -4.21 5.41
N VAL A 22 -3.90 -3.59 4.49
CA VAL A 22 -3.78 -2.13 4.43
C VAL A 22 -5.11 -1.55 3.95
N ARG A 23 -5.88 -0.98 4.87
CA ARG A 23 -7.15 -0.33 4.56
C ARG A 23 -7.01 1.18 4.54
N VAL A 24 -7.54 1.79 3.48
CA VAL A 24 -7.75 3.23 3.45
C VAL A 24 -8.73 3.61 4.56
N PRO A 25 -8.40 4.59 5.42
CA PRO A 25 -9.30 5.04 6.47
C PRO A 25 -10.64 5.54 5.92
N ALA A 26 -11.74 5.20 6.60
CA ALA A 26 -13.10 5.49 6.15
C ALA A 26 -13.46 6.99 6.10
N TYR A 27 -12.64 7.87 6.67
CA TYR A 27 -12.86 9.31 6.65
C TYR A 27 -12.45 9.97 5.32
N PHE A 28 -11.73 9.26 4.45
CA PHE A 28 -11.40 9.76 3.11
C PHE A 28 -12.60 9.67 2.18
N THR A 29 -12.81 10.73 1.40
CA THR A 29 -13.69 10.68 0.22
C THR A 29 -12.82 10.27 -0.97
N ILE A 30 -13.14 9.16 -1.63
CA ILE A 30 -12.39 8.70 -2.80
C ILE A 30 -12.87 9.46 -4.04
N ASP A 31 -11.96 10.09 -4.76
CA ASP A 31 -12.21 10.74 -6.04
C ASP A 31 -11.66 9.87 -7.18
N SER A 32 -12.58 9.23 -7.91
CA SER A 32 -12.24 8.39 -9.07
C SER A 32 -11.75 9.21 -10.25
N THR A 33 -12.27 10.43 -10.45
CA THR A 33 -11.87 11.28 -11.58
C THR A 33 -10.42 11.75 -11.40
N LEU A 34 -10.06 12.11 -10.17
CA LEU A 34 -8.67 12.39 -9.80
C LEU A 34 -7.79 11.16 -10.02
N SER A 35 -8.24 9.99 -9.57
CA SER A 35 -7.49 8.73 -9.73
C SER A 35 -7.24 8.38 -11.21
N ASP A 36 -8.26 8.52 -12.06
CA ASP A 36 -8.15 8.29 -13.50
C ASP A 36 -7.18 9.27 -14.16
N SER A 37 -7.23 10.55 -13.76
CA SER A 37 -6.32 11.58 -14.25
C SER A 37 -4.86 11.29 -13.86
N LEU A 38 -4.64 10.88 -12.60
CA LEU A 38 -3.32 10.49 -12.11
C LEU A 38 -2.81 9.22 -12.82
N SER A 39 -3.69 8.25 -13.06
CA SER A 39 -3.35 7.07 -13.86
C SER A 39 -2.92 7.45 -15.28
N GLY A 40 -3.61 8.42 -15.90
CA GLY A 40 -3.25 8.96 -17.20
C GLY A 40 -1.85 9.59 -17.20
N ILE A 41 -1.53 10.38 -16.18
CA ILE A 41 -0.20 10.98 -16.01
C ILE A 41 0.86 9.88 -15.86
N VAL A 42 0.69 8.95 -14.91
CA VAL A 42 1.63 7.85 -14.63
C VAL A 42 1.93 7.06 -15.91
N LYS A 43 0.90 6.75 -16.70
CA LYS A 43 1.06 6.10 -18.01
C LYS A 43 1.80 6.97 -19.02
N SER A 44 1.44 8.25 -19.12
CA SER A 44 2.06 9.17 -20.09
C SER A 44 3.57 9.35 -19.88
N VAL A 45 4.04 9.21 -18.64
CA VAL A 45 5.47 9.30 -18.29
C VAL A 45 6.16 7.93 -18.22
N GLY A 46 5.47 6.85 -18.60
CA GLY A 46 6.04 5.49 -18.62
C GLY A 46 6.25 4.87 -17.23
N LEU A 47 5.52 5.31 -16.22
CA LEU A 47 5.61 4.81 -14.84
C LEU A 47 4.56 3.74 -14.51
N ASP A 48 3.70 3.37 -15.45
CA ASP A 48 2.68 2.31 -15.29
C ASP A 48 3.22 0.88 -15.47
N SER A 49 4.54 0.75 -15.54
CA SER A 49 5.25 -0.53 -15.71
C SER A 49 5.52 -1.24 -14.39
N THR A 50 6.06 -2.45 -14.49
CA THR A 50 6.61 -3.20 -13.36
C THR A 50 8.13 -3.03 -13.34
N PHE A 51 8.68 -2.71 -12.17
CA PHE A 51 10.08 -2.40 -11.96
C PHE A 51 10.75 -3.52 -11.18
N ASN A 52 11.89 -4.00 -11.66
CA ASN A 52 12.72 -4.92 -10.89
C ASN A 52 13.49 -4.13 -9.83
N VAL A 53 13.16 -4.36 -8.56
CA VAL A 53 13.77 -3.70 -7.39
C VAL A 53 14.81 -4.59 -6.70
N GLY A 54 15.27 -5.65 -7.36
CA GLY A 54 16.34 -6.53 -6.89
C GLY A 54 15.81 -7.58 -5.91
N ALA A 55 16.30 -7.58 -4.67
CA ALA A 55 15.99 -8.60 -3.67
C ALA A 55 14.51 -8.61 -3.25
N ASP A 56 13.83 -7.46 -3.38
CA ASP A 56 12.40 -7.31 -3.06
C ASP A 56 11.50 -7.73 -4.24
N GLY A 57 12.08 -8.12 -5.38
CA GLY A 57 11.36 -8.64 -6.54
C GLY A 57 10.89 -7.55 -7.50
N SER A 58 9.61 -7.60 -7.86
CA SER A 58 9.01 -6.77 -8.91
C SER A 58 7.91 -5.90 -8.32
N GLU A 59 8.04 -4.59 -8.49
CA GLU A 59 7.16 -3.60 -7.86
C GLU A 59 6.46 -2.69 -8.89
N LYS A 60 5.37 -2.05 -8.47
CA LYS A 60 4.67 -1.02 -9.25
C LYS A 60 4.69 0.30 -8.51
N ILE A 61 4.72 1.40 -9.25
CA ILE A 61 4.63 2.73 -8.67
C ILE A 61 3.28 2.87 -7.93
N SER A 62 3.36 3.43 -6.73
CA SER A 62 2.22 3.83 -5.91
C SER A 62 2.25 5.35 -5.76
N LEU A 63 1.13 6.01 -6.02
CA LEU A 63 0.96 7.46 -5.94
C LEU A 63 -0.35 7.77 -5.22
N ALA A 64 -0.30 8.65 -4.23
CA ALA A 64 -1.47 9.15 -3.53
C ALA A 64 -1.43 10.69 -3.52
N VAL A 65 -2.57 11.31 -3.84
CA VAL A 65 -2.79 12.74 -3.67
C VAL A 65 -3.94 12.91 -2.71
N VAL A 66 -3.69 13.67 -1.64
CA VAL A 66 -4.68 13.95 -0.60
C VAL A 66 -4.90 15.46 -0.55
N ASP A 67 -6.13 15.89 -0.82
CA ASP A 67 -6.56 17.26 -0.53
C ASP A 67 -7.01 17.35 0.93
N LEU A 68 -6.35 18.22 1.69
CA LEU A 68 -6.62 18.49 3.12
C LEU A 68 -7.29 19.85 3.34
N ALA A 69 -7.50 20.65 2.31
CA ALA A 69 -8.01 22.01 2.44
C ALA A 69 -9.53 22.07 2.70
N GLY A 70 -10.27 21.02 2.32
CA GLY A 70 -11.72 20.91 2.51
C GLY A 70 -12.14 20.43 3.91
N GLY A 71 -13.46 20.42 4.16
CA GLY A 71 -14.03 19.89 5.41
C GLY A 71 -13.94 18.36 5.55
N ARG A 72 -13.63 17.63 4.47
CA ARG A 72 -13.30 16.20 4.46
C ARG A 72 -12.10 15.99 3.55
N ALA A 73 -11.18 15.12 3.98
CA ALA A 73 -10.02 14.77 3.17
C ALA A 73 -10.46 14.01 1.92
N VAL A 74 -10.01 14.44 0.75
CA VAL A 74 -10.28 13.79 -0.53
C VAL A 74 -9.03 13.07 -0.99
N LEU A 75 -9.14 11.81 -1.40
CA LEU A 75 -8.04 10.96 -1.83
C LEU A 75 -8.26 10.50 -3.27
N GLY A 76 -7.23 10.61 -4.10
CA GLY A 76 -7.13 9.91 -5.37
C GLY A 76 -5.71 9.42 -5.60
N GLY A 77 -5.54 8.47 -6.52
CA GLY A 77 -4.19 7.97 -6.83
C GLY A 77 -4.13 6.69 -7.63
N VAL A 78 -2.93 6.11 -7.68
CA VAL A 78 -2.57 4.90 -8.42
C VAL A 78 -1.92 3.92 -7.45
N ASN A 79 -2.44 2.71 -7.31
CA ASN A 79 -1.92 1.67 -6.41
C ASN A 79 -1.66 2.13 -4.96
N TYR A 80 -2.33 3.17 -4.45
CA TYR A 80 -2.07 3.74 -3.11
C TYR A 80 -2.42 2.81 -1.94
N GLY A 81 -3.10 1.69 -2.20
CA GLY A 81 -3.36 0.64 -1.22
C GLY A 81 -2.21 -0.36 -1.06
N ASN A 82 -1.16 -0.28 -1.87
CA ASN A 82 0.00 -1.16 -1.75
C ASN A 82 0.71 -0.94 -0.41
N PHE A 83 1.15 -2.03 0.21
CA PHE A 83 2.01 -1.95 1.39
C PHE A 83 3.41 -1.51 0.96
N LEU A 84 3.92 -0.44 1.58
CA LEU A 84 5.22 0.14 1.26
C LEU A 84 6.12 0.16 2.50
N TYR A 85 7.34 -0.32 2.35
CA TYR A 85 8.38 -0.08 3.35
C TYR A 85 8.77 1.41 3.31
N PRO A 86 8.64 2.18 4.41
CA PRO A 86 8.74 3.64 4.37
C PRO A 86 10.17 4.17 4.16
N ALA A 87 11.18 3.31 4.01
CA ALA A 87 12.59 3.67 3.84
C ALA A 87 13.03 4.76 4.84
N SER A 88 13.45 5.95 4.41
CA SER A 88 13.81 7.06 5.32
C SER A 88 12.64 7.99 5.68
N VAL A 89 11.44 7.78 5.14
CA VAL A 89 10.26 8.63 5.38
C VAL A 89 9.81 8.57 6.84
N TYR A 90 10.00 7.43 7.53
CA TYR A 90 9.64 7.32 8.96
C TYR A 90 10.38 8.33 9.85
N LYS A 91 11.55 8.83 9.42
CA LYS A 91 12.33 9.82 10.18
C LYS A 91 11.58 11.12 10.40
N MET A 92 10.60 11.45 9.55
CA MET A 92 9.72 12.61 9.78
C MET A 92 8.91 12.44 11.06
N TYR A 93 8.40 11.25 11.34
CA TYR A 93 7.66 10.97 12.58
C TYR A 93 8.58 10.96 13.80
N VAL A 94 9.80 10.43 13.67
CA VAL A 94 10.80 10.48 14.75
C VAL A 94 11.14 11.94 15.11
N ALA A 95 11.31 12.80 14.10
CA ALA A 95 11.61 14.22 14.32
C ALA A 95 10.42 15.00 14.92
N MET A 96 9.18 14.54 14.73
CA MET A 96 8.00 15.16 15.34
C MET A 96 7.80 14.77 16.81
N GLU A 97 8.33 13.61 17.22
CA GLU A 97 8.22 13.10 18.59
C GLU A 97 9.28 13.72 19.54
N VAL A 98 10.39 14.22 18.99
CA VAL A 98 11.50 14.85 19.75
C VAL A 98 11.35 16.36 19.79
#